data_AF-A0A7V9QED8-F1
#
_entry.id   AF-A0A7V9QED8-F1
#
_cell.length_a   1.000
_cell.length_b   1.000
_cell.length_c   1.000
_cell.angle_alpha   90.00
_cell.angle_beta   90.00
_cell.angle_gamma   90.00
#
_symmetry.space_group_name_H-M   'P 1'
#
loop_
_entity.id
_entity.type
_entity.pdbx_description
1 polymer ?
#
loop_
_entity_poly.entity_id
_entity_poly.type
_entity_poly.pdbx_seq_one_letter_code
_entity_poly.pdbx_strand_id
1 'polypeptide(L)'
;MTRKPYAPDLTDAQWQIVEQAMPPAKNGRTGRPAEHSRGEMWNAIFYYAKNGCGWRDLPHDLPPHSAVWQQFRRWRDNGTLEAVHNALREAVREEAGKEKTPSAAIVDSQSVRVAEKRGCWGFDPGKGITGRKRHLIVDTLGLILAVVVHAANVPDCRGARDLLMQLGWEAFPRLIKLFADGAYLGELIDWCAEELGIDLQIVPKLEGQRTFVVLPKRWIVERTFAWLMRYRRLRSDYETSIPSSVAWIHTAMIHLMVRRLAA
;
A
#
# COMPACT_ATOMS: atom_id res chain seq x y z
N MET A 1 18.47 7.75 20.78
CA MET A 1 18.88 6.50 20.09
C MET A 1 20.39 6.36 20.21
N THR A 2 20.90 5.19 20.63
CA THR A 2 22.34 4.97 20.91
C THR A 2 23.18 4.64 19.68
N ARG A 3 22.55 4.49 18.50
CA ARG A 3 23.21 4.27 17.21
C ARG A 3 23.04 5.46 16.27
N LYS A 4 23.93 5.56 15.28
CA LYS A 4 23.80 6.53 14.18
C LYS A 4 22.50 6.23 13.40
N PRO A 5 21.65 7.22 13.12
CA PRO A 5 20.42 6.99 12.38
C PRO A 5 20.72 6.66 10.91
N TYR A 6 19.93 5.74 10.35
CA TYR A 6 19.89 5.50 8.91
C TYR A 6 18.93 6.49 8.24
N ALA A 7 19.10 6.74 6.94
CA ALA A 7 18.19 7.60 6.17
C ALA A 7 16.68 7.24 6.24
N PRO A 8 16.27 5.95 6.32
CA PRO A 8 14.87 5.57 6.52
C PRO A 8 14.39 5.65 7.98
N ASP A 9 15.23 6.01 8.94
CA ASP A 9 14.79 6.10 10.34
C ASP A 9 13.85 7.27 10.57
N LEU A 10 12.94 7.09 11.52
CA LEU A 10 12.05 8.13 12.00
C LEU A 10 12.81 9.12 12.88
N THR A 11 12.53 10.40 12.68
CA THR A 11 12.83 11.42 13.71
C THR A 11 11.87 11.27 14.90
N ASP A 12 12.17 11.91 16.03
CA ASP A 12 11.30 11.86 17.22
C ASP A 12 9.88 12.38 16.92
N ALA A 13 9.75 13.46 16.15
CA ALA A 13 8.45 14.00 15.72
C ALA A 13 7.69 13.01 14.82
N GLN A 14 8.38 12.37 13.88
CA GLN A 14 7.79 11.35 13.01
C GLN A 14 7.37 10.10 13.80
N TRP A 15 8.15 9.72 14.82
CA TRP A 15 7.81 8.61 15.71
C TRP A 15 6.54 8.92 16.51
N GLN A 16 6.40 10.13 17.06
CA GLN A 16 5.19 10.55 17.77
C GLN A 16 3.94 10.43 16.91
N ILE A 17 4.01 10.85 15.64
CA ILE A 17 2.90 10.71 14.69
C ILE A 17 2.52 9.24 14.48
N VAL A 18 3.51 8.36 14.26
CA VAL A 18 3.26 6.91 14.12
C VAL A 18 2.66 6.33 15.40
N GLU A 19 3.22 6.68 16.55
CA GLU A 19 2.81 6.17 17.85
C GLU A 19 1.36 6.53 18.18
N GLN A 20 0.95 7.77 17.90
CA GLN A 20 -0.43 8.24 18.07
C GLN A 20 -1.42 7.54 17.14
N ALA A 21 -0.98 7.17 15.92
CA ALA A 21 -1.78 6.42 14.96
C ALA A 21 -1.89 4.93 15.29
N MET A 22 -1.08 4.40 16.22
CA MET A 22 -1.16 2.98 16.59
C MET A 22 -2.42 2.70 17.41
N PRO A 23 -3.13 1.59 17.14
CA PRO A 23 -4.21 1.15 18.02
C PRO A 23 -3.67 0.92 19.43
N PRO A 24 -4.50 1.10 20.47
CA PRO A 24 -4.09 0.88 21.84
C PRO A 24 -3.55 -0.54 21.99
N ALA A 25 -2.47 -0.69 22.76
CA ALA A 25 -1.95 -2.00 23.08
C ALA A 25 -3.08 -2.80 23.75
N LYS A 26 -3.34 -4.02 23.27
CA LYS A 26 -4.28 -4.90 23.95
C LYS A 26 -3.74 -5.17 25.36
N ASN A 27 -4.34 -4.53 26.36
CA ASN A 27 -4.06 -4.77 27.78
C ASN A 27 -4.31 -6.26 28.05
N GLY A 28 -3.34 -6.96 28.63
CA GLY A 28 -3.55 -8.36 29.05
C GLY A 28 -2.40 -9.33 28.82
N ARG A 29 -1.20 -8.90 28.40
CA ARG A 29 -0.01 -9.77 28.43
C ARG A 29 0.92 -9.38 29.58
N THR A 30 0.77 -10.10 30.69
CA THR A 30 1.82 -10.32 31.69
C THR A 30 2.93 -11.16 31.07
N GLY A 31 3.81 -10.52 30.30
CA GLY A 31 4.94 -11.15 29.62
C GLY A 31 6.25 -10.45 29.93
N ARG A 32 7.37 -11.06 29.50
CA ARG A 32 8.70 -10.43 29.55
C ARG A 32 8.63 -9.06 28.87
N PRO A 33 9.20 -8.00 29.47
CA PRO A 33 9.29 -6.68 28.84
C PRO A 33 9.84 -6.77 27.42
N ALA A 34 9.30 -5.98 26.51
CA ALA A 34 9.82 -5.92 25.14
C ALA A 34 11.29 -5.44 25.17
N GLU A 35 12.19 -6.24 24.61
CA GLU A 35 13.62 -5.94 24.59
C GLU A 35 13.97 -4.75 23.68
N HIS A 36 13.17 -4.53 22.63
CA HIS A 36 13.34 -3.42 21.71
C HIS A 36 12.12 -2.51 21.73
N SER A 37 12.35 -1.20 21.63
CA SER A 37 11.29 -0.21 21.55
C SER A 37 10.49 -0.38 20.24
N ARG A 38 9.22 0.04 20.26
CA ARG A 38 8.39 0.04 19.05
C ARG A 38 8.99 0.93 17.95
N GLY A 39 9.60 2.06 18.32
CA GLY A 39 10.29 2.95 17.39
C GLY A 39 11.44 2.26 16.65
N GLU A 40 12.29 1.50 17.36
CA GLU A 40 13.38 0.76 16.70
C GLU A 40 12.87 -0.38 15.81
N MET A 41 11.74 -1.02 16.17
CA MET A 41 11.09 -2.00 15.30
C MET A 41 10.60 -1.35 13.99
N TRP A 42 9.99 -0.16 14.07
CA TRP A 42 9.59 0.60 12.87
C TRP A 42 10.80 1.03 12.03
N ASN A 43 11.86 1.54 12.66
CA ASN A 43 13.11 1.89 11.97
C ASN A 43 13.67 0.70 11.19
N ALA A 44 13.75 -0.49 11.81
CA ALA A 44 14.19 -1.71 11.15
C ALA A 44 13.27 -2.14 10.00
N ILE A 45 11.95 -2.07 10.17
CA ILE A 45 10.95 -2.38 9.13
C ILE A 45 11.08 -1.42 7.94
N PHE A 46 11.24 -0.12 8.20
CA PHE A 46 11.43 0.88 7.14
C PHE A 46 12.77 0.74 6.45
N TYR A 47 13.83 0.43 7.18
CA TYR A 47 15.12 0.10 6.61
C TYR A 47 15.01 -1.08 5.64
N TYR A 48 14.36 -2.16 6.09
CA TYR A 48 14.15 -3.35 5.27
C TYR A 48 13.32 -3.04 4.03
N ALA A 49 12.18 -2.35 4.17
CA ALA A 49 11.33 -1.97 3.04
C ALA A 49 12.08 -1.08 2.04
N LYS A 50 12.85 -0.10 2.54
CA LYS A 50 13.54 0.88 1.71
C LYS A 50 14.68 0.24 0.93
N ASN A 51 15.52 -0.55 1.60
CA ASN A 51 16.76 -1.07 1.06
C ASN A 51 16.59 -2.44 0.38
N GLY A 52 15.58 -3.22 0.76
CA GLY A 52 15.25 -4.52 0.15
C GLY A 52 16.31 -5.59 0.37
N CYS A 53 17.09 -5.52 1.45
CA CYS A 53 18.11 -6.51 1.79
C CYS A 53 17.48 -7.86 2.20
N GLY A 54 18.31 -8.91 2.29
CA GLY A 54 17.89 -10.16 2.93
C GLY A 54 17.62 -9.93 4.42
N TRP A 55 16.75 -10.75 5.03
CA TRP A 55 16.47 -10.63 6.47
C TRP A 55 17.73 -10.80 7.31
N ARG A 56 18.59 -11.77 6.95
CA ARG A 56 19.86 -12.02 7.65
C ARG A 56 20.91 -10.93 7.45
N ASP A 57 20.71 -10.06 6.45
CA ASP A 57 21.61 -8.96 6.11
C ASP A 57 21.15 -7.64 6.75
N LEU A 58 20.14 -7.67 7.63
CA LEU A 58 19.75 -6.50 8.40
C LEU A 58 20.95 -6.06 9.25
N PRO A 59 21.30 -4.75 9.26
CA PRO A 59 22.41 -4.24 10.05
C PRO A 59 22.39 -4.70 11.51
N HIS A 60 23.57 -5.01 12.04
CA HIS A 60 23.74 -5.59 13.39
C HIS A 60 23.38 -4.63 14.53
N ASP A 61 23.33 -3.33 14.25
CA ASP A 61 22.92 -2.28 15.19
C ASP A 61 21.40 -2.04 15.21
N LEU A 62 20.64 -2.61 14.27
CA LEU A 62 19.18 -2.70 14.34
C LEU A 62 18.74 -3.93 15.16
N PRO A 63 17.48 -3.96 15.66
CA PRO A 63 16.95 -5.14 16.29
C PRO A 63 17.15 -6.40 15.44
N PRO A 64 17.43 -7.58 16.04
CA PRO A 64 17.70 -8.81 15.30
C PRO A 64 16.57 -9.17 14.33
N HIS A 65 16.94 -9.64 13.13
CA HIS A 65 15.99 -9.92 12.06
C HIS A 65 14.81 -10.81 12.48
N SER A 66 15.03 -11.78 13.38
CA SER A 66 13.99 -12.68 13.89
C SER A 66 12.95 -11.93 14.72
N ALA A 67 13.38 -10.97 15.55
CA ALA A 67 12.49 -10.12 16.34
C ALA A 67 11.71 -9.15 15.45
N VAL A 68 12.38 -8.52 14.49
CA VAL A 68 11.76 -7.59 13.52
C VAL A 68 10.71 -8.32 12.69
N TRP A 69 11.02 -9.49 12.15
CA TRP A 69 10.07 -10.30 11.39
C TRP A 69 8.85 -10.71 12.23
N GLN A 70 9.07 -11.20 13.46
CA GLN A 70 7.97 -11.57 14.35
C GLN A 70 7.05 -10.38 14.66
N GLN A 71 7.62 -9.20 14.88
CA GLN A 71 6.85 -7.99 15.15
C GLN A 71 6.09 -7.51 13.91
N PHE A 72 6.74 -7.48 12.74
CA PHE A 72 6.10 -7.16 11.47
C PHE A 72 4.93 -8.10 11.19
N ARG A 73 5.15 -9.41 11.33
CA ARG A 73 4.11 -10.43 11.15
C ARG A 73 2.94 -10.23 12.10
N ARG A 74 3.23 -9.92 13.38
CA ARG A 74 2.19 -9.63 14.38
C ARG A 74 1.36 -8.40 14.00
N TRP A 75 2.01 -7.31 13.58
CA TRP A 75 1.32 -6.08 13.18
C TRP A 75 0.54 -6.21 11.88
N ARG A 76 1.01 -7.06 10.96
CA ARG A 76 0.24 -7.46 9.77
C ARG A 76 -1.00 -8.25 10.18
N ASP A 77 -0.83 -9.31 10.95
CA ASP A 77 -1.91 -10.28 11.22
C ASP A 77 -2.99 -9.73 12.16
N ASN A 78 -2.67 -8.75 13.01
CA ASN A 78 -3.63 -8.13 13.92
C ASN A 78 -4.21 -6.80 13.41
N GLY A 79 -3.94 -6.41 12.16
CA GLY A 79 -4.45 -5.19 11.54
C GLY A 79 -3.77 -3.88 11.97
N THR A 80 -2.70 -3.92 12.76
CA THR A 80 -1.99 -2.70 13.22
C THR A 80 -1.45 -1.87 12.04
N LEU A 81 -0.86 -2.53 11.03
CA LEU A 81 -0.33 -1.80 9.86
C LEU A 81 -1.44 -1.08 9.09
N GLU A 82 -2.57 -1.74 8.88
CA GLU A 82 -3.71 -1.15 8.18
C GLU A 82 -4.34 -0.01 8.97
N ALA A 83 -4.50 -0.17 10.29
CA ALA A 83 -5.01 0.88 11.17
C ALA A 83 -4.13 2.14 11.16
N VAL A 84 -2.79 1.96 11.31
CA VAL A 84 -1.83 3.08 11.23
C VAL A 84 -1.88 3.73 9.85
N HIS A 85 -1.92 2.94 8.79
CA HIS A 85 -2.05 3.45 7.43
C HIS A 85 -3.31 4.30 7.25
N ASN A 86 -4.46 3.84 7.72
CA ASN A 86 -5.73 4.53 7.56
C ASN A 86 -5.78 5.84 8.36
N ALA A 87 -5.31 5.84 9.60
CA ALA A 87 -5.21 7.04 10.42
C ALA A 87 -4.31 8.11 9.79
N LEU A 88 -3.14 7.71 9.29
CA LEU A 88 -2.22 8.64 8.62
C LEU A 88 -2.76 9.15 7.28
N ARG A 89 -3.50 8.31 6.54
CA ARG A 89 -4.17 8.72 5.30
C ARG A 89 -5.16 9.85 5.58
N GLU A 90 -5.98 9.71 6.61
CA GLU A 90 -6.94 10.75 6.99
C GLU A 90 -6.24 12.04 7.38
N ALA A 91 -5.22 11.96 8.23
CA ALA A 91 -4.44 13.13 8.64
C ALA A 91 -3.79 13.86 7.45
N VAL A 92 -3.19 13.13 6.50
CA VAL A 92 -2.59 13.75 5.30
C VAL A 92 -3.64 14.43 4.43
N ARG A 93 -4.86 13.89 4.38
CA ARG A 93 -5.96 14.51 3.62
C ARG A 93 -6.41 15.81 4.26
N GLU A 94 -6.57 15.82 5.58
CA GLU A 94 -6.95 17.03 6.32
C GLU A 94 -5.90 18.14 6.19
N GLU A 95 -4.62 17.80 6.33
CA GLU A 95 -3.51 18.75 6.12
C GLU A 95 -3.50 19.34 4.70
N ALA A 96 -3.93 18.53 3.71
CA ALA A 96 -4.09 18.98 2.33
C ALA A 96 -5.41 19.74 2.06
N GLY A 97 -6.16 20.12 3.10
CA GLY A 97 -7.45 20.81 2.99
C GLY A 97 -8.55 19.96 2.34
N LYS A 98 -8.50 18.62 2.50
CA LYS A 98 -9.49 17.67 1.99
C LYS A 98 -10.21 16.98 3.14
N GLU A 99 -11.45 16.58 2.88
CA GLU A 99 -12.20 15.67 3.76
C GLU A 99 -11.46 14.34 4.01
N LYS A 100 -11.54 13.80 5.23
CA LYS A 100 -10.92 12.52 5.65
C LYS A 100 -11.22 11.36 4.71
N THR A 101 -12.46 11.28 4.23
CA THR A 101 -12.91 10.27 3.27
C THR A 101 -13.07 10.93 1.89
N PRO A 102 -12.52 10.36 0.81
CA PRO A 102 -12.62 10.95 -0.53
C PRO A 102 -14.01 10.73 -1.15
N SER A 103 -14.40 11.61 -2.07
CA SER A 103 -15.59 11.42 -2.90
C SER A 103 -15.30 10.79 -4.27
N ALA A 104 -14.04 10.76 -4.67
CA ALA A 104 -13.59 10.15 -5.91
C ALA A 104 -12.26 9.43 -5.71
N ALA A 105 -12.09 8.30 -6.39
CA ALA A 105 -10.87 7.50 -6.38
C ALA A 105 -10.52 6.99 -7.79
N ILE A 106 -9.31 6.47 -7.94
CA ILE A 106 -8.76 5.93 -9.18
C ILE A 106 -8.36 4.48 -8.94
N VAL A 107 -8.75 3.58 -9.85
CA VAL A 107 -8.37 2.17 -9.81
C VAL A 107 -7.42 1.85 -10.96
N ASP A 108 -6.35 1.11 -10.63
CA ASP A 108 -5.37 0.62 -11.63
C ASP A 108 -4.59 -0.57 -11.06
N SER A 109 -3.83 -1.25 -11.92
CA SER A 109 -3.05 -2.43 -11.57
C SER A 109 -1.59 -2.38 -12.03
N GLN A 110 -0.70 -2.93 -11.21
CA GLN A 110 0.71 -3.10 -11.53
C GLN A 110 1.12 -4.56 -11.40
N SER A 111 1.62 -5.14 -12.49
CA SER A 111 2.26 -6.45 -12.46
C SER A 111 3.74 -6.31 -12.11
N VAL A 112 4.20 -7.10 -11.15
CA VAL A 112 5.60 -7.16 -10.71
C VAL A 112 6.12 -8.58 -10.79
N ARG A 113 7.40 -8.72 -11.08
CA ARG A 113 8.06 -10.04 -11.12
C ARG A 113 8.12 -10.63 -9.71
N VAL A 114 7.87 -11.92 -9.58
CA VAL A 114 8.19 -12.65 -8.35
C VAL A 114 9.67 -13.02 -8.37
N ALA A 115 10.35 -12.91 -7.23
CA ALA A 115 11.75 -13.32 -7.09
C ALA A 115 11.88 -14.84 -7.11
N GLU A 116 10.90 -15.53 -6.52
CA GLU A 116 10.79 -16.99 -6.53
C GLU A 116 9.37 -17.39 -6.92
N LYS A 117 9.21 -18.46 -7.71
CA LYS A 117 7.90 -19.02 -8.10
C LYS A 117 7.26 -19.82 -6.96
N ARG A 118 7.10 -19.18 -5.79
CA ARG A 118 6.48 -19.76 -4.58
C ARG A 118 5.15 -19.06 -4.26
N GLY A 119 4.19 -19.84 -3.78
CA GLY A 119 2.85 -19.33 -3.44
C GLY A 119 2.06 -18.91 -4.69
N CYS A 120 1.29 -17.83 -4.56
CA CYS A 120 0.45 -17.29 -5.64
C CYS A 120 1.29 -16.56 -6.70
N TRP A 121 1.29 -17.01 -7.95
CA TRP A 121 1.93 -16.29 -9.07
C TRP A 121 1.25 -16.67 -10.40
N GLY A 122 1.45 -15.86 -11.44
CA GLY A 122 0.93 -16.10 -12.79
C GLY A 122 1.74 -15.37 -13.84
N PHE A 123 1.41 -15.59 -15.12
CA PHE A 123 2.02 -14.88 -16.25
C PHE A 123 1.05 -13.85 -16.81
N ASP A 124 1.47 -12.59 -16.83
CA ASP A 124 0.77 -11.49 -17.50
C ASP A 124 1.25 -11.41 -18.95
N PRO A 125 0.44 -11.85 -19.94
CA PRO A 125 0.83 -11.81 -21.34
C PRO A 125 0.92 -10.39 -21.89
N GLY A 126 0.12 -9.45 -21.37
CA GLY A 126 0.12 -8.06 -21.82
C GLY A 126 1.39 -7.31 -21.41
N LYS A 127 2.02 -7.70 -20.30
CA LYS A 127 3.25 -7.08 -19.79
C LYS A 127 4.50 -7.96 -19.95
N GLY A 128 4.34 -9.23 -20.34
CA GLY A 128 5.44 -10.21 -20.39
C GLY A 128 6.07 -10.47 -19.01
N ILE A 129 5.26 -10.41 -17.95
CA ILE A 129 5.72 -10.50 -16.55
C ILE A 129 5.22 -11.79 -15.92
N THR A 130 6.14 -12.61 -15.44
CA THR A 130 5.85 -13.70 -14.52
C THR A 130 5.89 -13.18 -13.08
N GLY A 131 4.74 -13.08 -12.44
CA GLY A 131 4.68 -12.74 -11.02
C GLY A 131 3.30 -12.48 -10.47
N ARG A 132 3.14 -11.36 -9.77
CA ARG A 132 1.91 -10.96 -9.09
C ARG A 132 1.44 -9.61 -9.60
N LYS A 133 0.14 -9.38 -9.53
CA LYS A 133 -0.50 -8.13 -9.90
C LYS A 133 -1.12 -7.47 -8.67
N ARG A 134 -0.73 -6.21 -8.45
CA ARG A 134 -1.19 -5.36 -7.35
C ARG A 134 -2.30 -4.48 -7.90
N HIS A 135 -3.51 -4.67 -7.43
CA HIS A 135 -4.64 -3.79 -7.73
C HIS A 135 -4.74 -2.77 -6.62
N LEU A 136 -4.83 -1.49 -6.96
CA LEU A 136 -4.96 -0.40 -6.01
C LEU A 136 -6.21 0.41 -6.31
N ILE A 137 -6.90 0.86 -5.26
CA ILE A 137 -7.71 2.07 -5.32
C ILE A 137 -6.95 3.17 -4.57
N VAL A 138 -6.80 4.33 -5.20
CA VAL A 138 -6.16 5.50 -4.60
C VAL A 138 -7.08 6.72 -4.69
N ASP A 139 -6.98 7.61 -3.73
CA ASP A 139 -7.67 8.89 -3.79
C ASP A 139 -7.01 9.90 -4.76
N THR A 140 -7.55 11.12 -4.81
CA THR A 140 -7.02 12.21 -5.63
C THR A 140 -5.67 12.78 -5.17
N LEU A 141 -5.18 12.40 -3.99
CA LEU A 141 -3.82 12.69 -3.52
C LEU A 141 -2.84 11.53 -3.81
N GLY A 142 -3.35 10.41 -4.33
CA GLY A 142 -2.59 9.18 -4.57
C GLY A 142 -2.40 8.33 -3.31
N LEU A 143 -3.17 8.56 -2.25
CA LEU A 143 -3.15 7.75 -1.04
C LEU A 143 -4.02 6.51 -1.25
N ILE A 144 -3.51 5.35 -0.84
CA ILE A 144 -4.19 4.06 -1.05
C ILE A 144 -5.44 4.00 -0.16
N LEU A 145 -6.58 3.58 -0.72
CA LEU A 145 -7.80 3.27 0.02
C LEU A 145 -7.91 1.77 0.28
N ALA A 146 -7.61 0.97 -0.75
CA ALA A 146 -7.56 -0.48 -0.67
C ALA A 146 -6.53 -1.05 -1.64
N VAL A 147 -6.05 -2.25 -1.31
CA VAL A 147 -5.08 -2.98 -2.09
C VAL A 147 -5.39 -4.47 -2.04
N VAL A 148 -5.35 -5.12 -3.21
CA VAL A 148 -5.39 -6.59 -3.32
C VAL A 148 -4.26 -7.04 -4.22
N VAL A 149 -3.65 -8.18 -3.89
CA VAL A 149 -2.56 -8.78 -4.68
C VAL A 149 -2.98 -10.15 -5.16
N HIS A 150 -2.94 -10.34 -6.47
CA HIS A 150 -3.29 -11.58 -7.16
C HIS A 150 -2.12 -12.15 -7.97
N ALA A 151 -2.29 -13.35 -8.51
CA ALA A 151 -1.43 -13.85 -9.58
C ALA A 151 -1.50 -12.90 -10.81
N ALA A 152 -0.39 -12.75 -11.54
CA ALA A 152 -0.34 -11.72 -12.59
C ALA A 152 -1.24 -11.97 -13.80
N ASN A 153 -1.72 -13.21 -13.98
CA ASN A 153 -2.68 -13.57 -15.03
C ASN A 153 -4.13 -13.20 -14.69
N VAL A 154 -4.42 -12.70 -13.48
CA VAL A 154 -5.77 -12.26 -13.12
C VAL A 154 -6.13 -11.00 -13.92
N PRO A 155 -7.30 -10.97 -14.61
CA PRO A 155 -7.77 -9.80 -15.33
C PRO A 155 -8.02 -8.59 -14.44
N ASP A 156 -7.83 -7.39 -14.99
CA ASP A 156 -7.93 -6.14 -14.23
C ASP A 156 -9.36 -5.90 -13.70
N CYS A 157 -10.39 -6.17 -14.50
CA CYS A 157 -11.79 -6.07 -14.06
C CYS A 157 -12.10 -6.96 -12.85
N ARG A 158 -11.61 -8.21 -12.87
CA ARG A 158 -11.82 -9.16 -11.76
C ARG A 158 -11.13 -8.67 -10.50
N GLY A 159 -9.87 -8.26 -10.62
CA GLY A 159 -9.12 -7.74 -9.48
C GLY A 159 -9.70 -6.44 -8.91
N ALA A 160 -10.27 -5.55 -9.73
CA ALA A 160 -11.01 -4.38 -9.26
C ALA A 160 -12.28 -4.76 -8.51
N ARG A 161 -13.07 -5.72 -9.03
CA ARG A 161 -14.27 -6.21 -8.35
C ARG A 161 -13.93 -6.77 -6.96
N ASP A 162 -12.93 -7.64 -6.87
CA ASP A 162 -12.47 -8.21 -5.59
C ASP A 162 -12.03 -7.12 -4.60
N LEU A 163 -11.37 -6.07 -5.11
CA LEU A 163 -10.91 -4.96 -4.30
C LEU A 163 -12.08 -4.07 -3.82
N LEU A 164 -13.08 -3.81 -4.65
CA LEU A 164 -14.29 -3.08 -4.28
C LEU A 164 -15.14 -3.82 -3.26
N MET A 165 -15.20 -5.15 -3.34
CA MET A 165 -15.85 -5.98 -2.33
C MET A 165 -15.16 -5.91 -0.96
N GLN A 166 -13.86 -5.59 -0.92
CA GLN A 166 -13.05 -5.51 0.30
C GLN A 166 -12.88 -4.08 0.85
N LEU A 167 -13.37 -3.05 0.14
CA LEU A 167 -13.09 -1.64 0.46
C LEU A 167 -13.66 -1.19 1.82
N GLY A 168 -14.56 -1.96 2.44
CA GLY A 168 -15.18 -1.61 3.72
C GLY A 168 -15.98 -0.31 3.60
N TRP A 169 -17.07 -0.35 2.82
CA TRP A 169 -17.85 0.83 2.38
C TRP A 169 -18.27 1.80 3.48
N GLU A 170 -18.50 1.31 4.70
CA GLU A 170 -18.79 2.14 5.87
C GLU A 170 -17.69 3.17 6.18
N ALA A 171 -16.43 2.86 5.87
CA ALA A 171 -15.29 3.77 6.03
C ALA A 171 -15.22 4.85 4.92
N PHE A 172 -15.97 4.70 3.83
CA PHE A 172 -15.91 5.58 2.65
C PHE A 172 -17.29 6.08 2.20
N PRO A 173 -18.11 6.68 3.07
CA PRO A 173 -19.50 7.03 2.76
C PRO A 173 -19.66 8.11 1.68
N ARG A 174 -18.58 8.83 1.36
CA ARG A 174 -18.58 9.89 0.34
C ARG A 174 -18.21 9.40 -1.05
N LEU A 175 -17.65 8.19 -1.17
CA LEU A 175 -17.06 7.71 -2.42
C LEU A 175 -18.16 7.33 -3.42
N ILE A 176 -18.33 8.16 -4.44
CA ILE A 176 -19.39 8.00 -5.46
C ILE A 176 -18.84 7.86 -6.88
N LYS A 177 -17.54 8.14 -7.08
CA LYS A 177 -16.91 8.17 -8.41
C LYS A 177 -15.60 7.38 -8.43
N LEU A 178 -15.45 6.51 -9.42
CA LEU A 178 -14.21 5.82 -9.73
C LEU A 178 -13.73 6.18 -11.13
N PHE A 179 -12.42 6.38 -11.27
CA PHE A 179 -11.77 6.54 -12.57
C PHE A 179 -10.91 5.31 -12.87
N ALA A 180 -11.01 4.78 -14.07
CA ALA A 180 -10.23 3.65 -14.53
C ALA A 180 -9.82 3.81 -15.99
N ASP A 181 -9.00 2.91 -16.50
CA ASP A 181 -8.63 2.88 -17.91
C ASP A 181 -9.41 1.85 -18.74
N GLY A 182 -9.08 1.74 -20.02
CA GLY A 182 -9.76 0.83 -20.94
C GLY A 182 -9.67 -0.65 -20.56
N ALA A 183 -8.73 -1.06 -19.70
CA ALA A 183 -8.66 -2.42 -19.21
C ALA A 183 -9.82 -2.79 -18.25
N TYR A 184 -10.60 -1.79 -17.81
CA TYR A 184 -11.73 -1.92 -16.89
C TYR A 184 -13.09 -1.81 -17.58
N LEU A 185 -13.12 -1.80 -18.91
CA LEU A 185 -14.36 -1.83 -19.70
C LEU A 185 -15.14 -3.13 -19.49
N GLY A 186 -16.46 -3.07 -19.70
CA GLY A 186 -17.38 -4.21 -19.66
C GLY A 186 -18.29 -4.20 -18.43
N GLU A 187 -18.74 -5.40 -18.02
CA GLU A 187 -19.75 -5.63 -16.97
C GLU A 187 -19.41 -4.99 -15.61
N LEU A 188 -18.14 -4.65 -15.37
CA LEU A 188 -17.73 -4.00 -14.13
C LEU A 188 -18.40 -2.62 -13.96
N ILE A 189 -18.67 -1.90 -15.07
CA ILE A 189 -19.29 -0.57 -15.03
C ILE A 189 -20.72 -0.69 -14.51
N ASP A 190 -21.51 -1.56 -15.13
CA ASP A 190 -22.91 -1.78 -14.75
C ASP A 190 -23.00 -2.33 -13.32
N TRP A 191 -22.15 -3.30 -12.98
CA TRP A 191 -22.08 -3.84 -11.62
C TRP A 191 -21.76 -2.78 -10.56
N CYS A 192 -20.85 -1.83 -10.85
CA CYS A 192 -20.56 -0.73 -9.91
C CYS A 192 -21.77 0.19 -9.71
N ALA A 193 -22.51 0.48 -10.78
CA ALA A 193 -23.68 1.33 -10.69
C ALA A 193 -24.84 0.64 -9.94
N GLU A 194 -25.10 -0.63 -10.25
CA GLU A 194 -26.24 -1.39 -9.72
C GLU A 194 -26.03 -1.85 -8.28
N GLU A 195 -24.86 -2.41 -7.95
CA GLU A 195 -24.62 -3.05 -6.66
C GLU A 195 -23.99 -2.11 -5.63
N LEU A 196 -23.25 -1.09 -6.09
CA LEU A 196 -22.51 -0.18 -5.21
C LEU A 196 -22.99 1.27 -5.30
N GLY A 197 -23.82 1.62 -6.28
CA GLY A 197 -24.25 3.01 -6.51
C GLY A 197 -23.10 3.93 -6.94
N ILE A 198 -22.07 3.39 -7.59
CA ILE A 198 -20.85 4.13 -7.95
C ILE A 198 -20.73 4.29 -9.45
N ASP A 199 -20.42 5.51 -9.85
CA ASP A 199 -20.11 5.83 -11.24
C ASP A 199 -18.64 5.47 -11.54
N LEU A 200 -18.44 4.35 -12.23
CA LEU A 200 -17.15 3.95 -12.79
C LEU A 200 -16.96 4.59 -14.18
N GLN A 201 -16.15 5.63 -14.22
CA GLN A 201 -15.82 6.36 -15.44
C GLN A 201 -14.52 5.86 -16.06
N ILE A 202 -14.62 5.33 -17.28
CA ILE A 202 -13.45 4.95 -18.08
C ILE A 202 -12.86 6.20 -18.75
N VAL A 203 -11.56 6.41 -18.55
CA VAL A 203 -10.78 7.49 -19.16
C VAL A 203 -9.89 6.88 -20.26
N PRO A 204 -10.36 6.85 -21.52
CA PRO A 204 -9.62 6.24 -22.62
C PRO A 204 -8.35 7.05 -22.93
N LYS A 205 -7.41 6.41 -23.64
CA LYS A 205 -6.31 7.15 -24.28
C LYS A 205 -6.90 8.02 -25.40
N LEU A 206 -6.33 9.19 -25.61
CA LEU A 206 -6.76 10.07 -26.70
C LEU A 206 -6.43 9.41 -28.06
N GLU A 207 -7.36 9.42 -28.99
CA GLU A 207 -7.12 8.90 -30.35
C GLU A 207 -5.97 9.65 -31.03
N GLY A 208 -5.08 8.90 -31.70
CA GLY A 208 -3.92 9.48 -32.40
C GLY A 208 -2.76 9.92 -31.50
N GLN A 209 -2.80 9.65 -30.19
CA GLN A 209 -1.75 10.02 -29.24
C GLN A 209 -0.42 9.29 -29.53
N ARG A 210 0.57 10.00 -30.07
CA ARG A 210 1.94 9.50 -30.32
C ARG A 210 2.92 9.80 -29.18
N THR A 211 2.59 10.73 -28.29
CA THR A 211 3.44 11.22 -27.18
C THR A 211 2.72 11.08 -25.83
N PHE A 212 3.46 11.10 -24.72
CA PHE A 212 2.85 11.08 -23.39
C PHE A 212 2.03 12.36 -23.15
N VAL A 213 0.75 12.19 -22.81
CA VAL A 213 -0.21 13.25 -22.45
C VAL A 213 -0.81 12.85 -21.12
N VAL A 214 -0.82 13.78 -20.18
CA VAL A 214 -1.42 13.57 -18.86
C VAL A 214 -2.93 13.47 -19.01
N LEU A 215 -3.46 12.25 -18.90
CA LEU A 215 -4.90 12.04 -18.82
C LEU A 215 -5.40 12.51 -17.44
N PRO A 216 -6.46 13.32 -17.36
CA PRO A 216 -6.96 13.83 -16.08
C PRO A 216 -7.14 12.69 -15.07
N LYS A 217 -6.51 12.85 -13.90
CA LYS A 217 -6.57 11.95 -12.73
C LYS A 217 -5.93 10.56 -12.87
N ARG A 218 -5.75 9.99 -14.07
CA ARG A 218 -5.09 8.67 -14.25
C ARG A 218 -3.63 8.65 -13.81
N TRP A 219 -2.87 9.70 -14.09
CA TRP A 219 -1.46 9.79 -13.70
C TRP A 219 -1.23 9.71 -12.18
N ILE A 220 -2.27 9.91 -11.37
CA ILE A 220 -2.19 9.91 -9.90
C ILE A 220 -1.83 8.51 -9.39
N VAL A 221 -2.50 7.46 -9.87
CA VAL A 221 -2.22 6.08 -9.44
C VAL A 221 -0.91 5.56 -10.01
N GLU A 222 -0.55 5.95 -11.24
CA GLU A 222 0.77 5.67 -11.82
C GLU A 222 1.89 6.29 -10.98
N ARG A 223 1.69 7.52 -10.49
CA ARG A 223 2.61 8.17 -9.55
C ARG A 223 2.66 7.42 -8.20
N THR A 224 1.54 6.92 -7.70
CA THR A 224 1.53 6.08 -6.48
C THR A 224 2.36 4.83 -6.69
N PHE A 225 2.22 4.13 -7.82
CA PHE A 225 3.11 3.02 -8.17
C PHE A 225 4.58 3.45 -8.22
N ALA A 226 4.89 4.61 -8.81
CA ALA A 226 6.25 5.14 -8.82
C ALA A 226 6.80 5.38 -7.40
N TRP A 227 5.98 5.86 -6.45
CA TRP A 227 6.37 5.96 -5.04
C TRP A 227 6.68 4.59 -4.43
N LEU A 228 5.84 3.58 -4.67
CA LEU A 228 6.10 2.21 -4.20
C LEU A 228 7.41 1.66 -4.77
N MET A 229 7.75 1.95 -6.03
CA MET A 229 8.99 1.50 -6.66
C MET A 229 10.26 2.17 -6.10
N ARG A 230 10.14 3.23 -5.27
CA ARG A 230 11.26 3.80 -4.49
C ARG A 230 11.61 2.97 -3.26
N TYR A 231 10.84 1.93 -2.96
CA TYR A 231 11.11 0.93 -1.93
C TYR A 231 11.63 -0.31 -2.63
N ARG A 232 12.91 -0.62 -2.46
CA ARG A 232 13.54 -1.73 -3.20
C ARG A 232 12.84 -3.06 -2.92
N ARG A 233 12.29 -3.25 -1.72
CA ARG A 233 11.51 -4.45 -1.36
C ARG A 233 10.27 -4.65 -2.24
N LEU A 234 9.72 -3.60 -2.84
CA LEU A 234 8.54 -3.65 -3.70
C LEU A 234 8.86 -3.70 -5.19
N ARG A 235 10.14 -3.66 -5.61
CA ARG A 235 10.50 -3.70 -7.04
C ARG A 235 10.21 -5.06 -7.68
N SER A 236 10.46 -6.12 -6.91
CA SER A 236 10.02 -7.49 -7.19
C SER A 236 9.25 -7.97 -5.97
N ASP A 237 8.34 -8.94 -6.14
CA ASP A 237 7.69 -9.57 -5.00
C ASP A 237 8.54 -10.74 -4.50
N TYR A 238 9.06 -10.59 -3.29
CA TYR A 238 9.88 -11.59 -2.59
C TYR A 238 9.05 -12.42 -1.60
N GLU A 239 7.75 -12.13 -1.46
CA GLU A 239 6.91 -12.71 -0.43
C GLU A 239 6.21 -13.97 -0.91
N THR A 240 6.24 -15.01 -0.07
CA THR A 240 5.44 -16.22 -0.33
C THR A 240 3.94 -15.95 -0.11
N SER A 241 3.59 -15.20 0.93
CA SER A 241 2.19 -14.98 1.35
C SER A 241 1.65 -13.64 0.86
N ILE A 242 0.44 -13.64 0.28
CA ILE A 242 -0.28 -12.43 -0.16
C ILE A 242 -0.38 -11.36 0.95
N PRO A 243 -0.72 -11.70 2.22
CA PRO A 243 -0.79 -10.71 3.28
C PRO A 243 0.54 -9.96 3.51
N SER A 244 1.69 -10.61 3.35
CA SER A 244 2.99 -9.91 3.43
C SER A 244 3.19 -8.93 2.29
N SER A 245 2.84 -9.32 1.05
CA SER A 245 2.93 -8.43 -0.12
C SER A 245 2.10 -7.16 0.11
N VAL A 246 0.87 -7.31 0.61
CA VAL A 246 -0.01 -6.20 0.99
C VAL A 246 0.58 -5.36 2.12
N ALA A 247 1.08 -5.99 3.18
CA ALA A 247 1.67 -5.30 4.33
C ALA A 247 2.87 -4.43 3.96
N TRP A 248 3.71 -4.85 3.01
CA TRP A 248 4.82 -4.02 2.54
C TRP A 248 4.36 -2.79 1.74
N ILE A 249 3.25 -2.90 1.02
CA ILE A 249 2.62 -1.75 0.34
C ILE A 249 2.12 -0.74 1.37
N HIS A 250 1.40 -1.19 2.41
CA HIS A 250 1.00 -0.31 3.52
C HIS A 250 2.21 0.30 4.23
N THR A 251 3.25 -0.49 4.50
CA THR A 251 4.49 -0.01 5.14
C THR A 251 5.14 1.12 4.33
N ALA A 252 5.23 0.98 3.01
CA ALA A 252 5.77 2.01 2.13
C ALA A 252 4.91 3.29 2.16
N MET A 253 3.58 3.15 2.19
CA MET A 253 2.67 4.28 2.28
C MET A 253 2.70 4.98 3.64
N ILE A 254 2.75 4.24 4.75
CA ILE A 254 2.94 4.79 6.10
C ILE A 254 4.19 5.65 6.13
N HIS A 255 5.31 5.11 5.66
CA HIS A 255 6.59 5.80 5.68
C HIS A 255 6.63 7.06 4.79
N LEU A 256 5.82 7.08 3.73
CA LEU A 256 5.63 8.25 2.88
C LEU A 256 4.75 9.30 3.56
N MET A 257 3.64 8.89 4.20
CA MET A 257 2.68 9.79 4.83
C MET A 257 3.24 10.45 6.09
N VAL A 258 3.96 9.69 6.93
CA VAL A 258 4.64 10.25 8.12
C VAL A 258 5.61 11.36 7.76
N ARG A 259 6.36 11.20 6.65
CA ARG A 259 7.26 12.24 6.16
C ARG A 259 6.53 13.48 5.63
N ARG A 260 5.30 13.34 5.14
CA ARG A 260 4.50 14.49 4.69
C ARG A 260 3.92 15.27 5.85
N LEU A 261 3.51 14.57 6.91
CA LEU A 261 2.93 15.20 8.11
C LEU A 261 3.97 15.88 9.00
N ALA A 262 5.24 15.49 8.88
CA ALA A 262 6.34 16.07 9.66
C ALA A 262 7.21 17.05 8.84
N ALA A 263 6.79 17.42 7.62
CA ALA A 263 7.49 18.36 6.74
C ALA A 263 6.93 19.77 6.90
#